data_AF-C5T986-F1
#
_entry.id   AF-C5T986-F1
#
_cell.length_a   1.000
_cell.length_b   1.000
_cell.length_c   1.000
_cell.angle_alpha   90.00
_cell.angle_beta   90.00
_cell.angle_gamma   90.00
#
_symmetry.space_group_name_H-M   'P 1'
#
loop_
_entity.id
_entity.type
_entity.pdbx_description
1 polymer ?
#
loop_
_entity_poly.entity_id
_entity_poly.type
_entity_poly.pdbx_seq_one_letter_code
_entity_poly.pdbx_strand_id
1 'polypeptide(L)'
;MTHRIAAARRRTRSAAPLAPLALWLVATVCQPAAAQSAEPSGTAPAVAWHAQATWVWQAKPAFAAAYTGPNSLVPGREKSYSFTATGDFGVRLWQGAEAHFNPEAAQGVPLSHLAGAGGLSNGELARTSGANLSAYRARLFVQQRWDTGGAPDTVEPDFNELGGASRTSRWTVRAGAFSLLDYFDNNPYAKDPREQFFNWSFLTHGAWDYAADARGYSVGAMVEYRTSTWAVRAARMALPRESNGLALDGRWRRYYGDQVEAETDLPVSVPAGPLRARLLAFRNRAVMGRFDDALALPGTPD
;
A
#
# COMPACT_ATOMS: atom_id res chain seq x y z
N MET A 1 -2.28 -72.51 -42.82
CA MET A 1 -1.46 -73.19 -41.80
C MET A 1 -1.30 -72.24 -40.63
N THR A 2 -2.01 -72.56 -39.55
CA THR A 2 -2.27 -71.75 -38.36
C THR A 2 -1.32 -72.17 -37.25
N HIS A 3 -0.67 -71.24 -36.55
CA HIS A 3 -0.11 -71.54 -35.24
C HIS A 3 -0.38 -70.40 -34.23
N ARG A 4 -1.25 -70.73 -33.27
CA ARG A 4 -1.41 -70.12 -31.94
C ARG A 4 -0.27 -70.60 -31.04
N ILE A 5 0.24 -69.75 -30.13
CA ILE A 5 0.70 -70.09 -28.76
C ILE A 5 0.54 -68.79 -27.91
N ALA A 6 -0.49 -68.63 -27.08
CA ALA A 6 -0.67 -69.09 -25.69
C ALA A 6 0.19 -68.35 -24.64
N ALA A 7 -0.49 -67.75 -23.66
CA ALA A 7 0.07 -67.04 -22.51
C ALA A 7 0.29 -67.96 -21.31
N ALA A 8 1.25 -67.65 -20.43
CA ALA A 8 1.26 -68.10 -19.04
C ALA A 8 2.07 -67.18 -18.11
N ARG A 9 1.46 -66.83 -16.97
CA ARG A 9 2.02 -66.10 -15.82
C ARG A 9 2.85 -67.04 -14.92
N ARG A 10 3.91 -66.54 -14.25
CA ARG A 10 4.01 -66.41 -12.76
C ARG A 10 5.41 -65.99 -12.24
N ARG A 11 5.37 -64.92 -11.43
CA ARG A 11 6.13 -64.53 -10.21
C ARG A 11 7.41 -65.27 -9.77
N THR A 12 8.46 -64.48 -9.46
CA THR A 12 9.37 -64.57 -8.29
C THR A 12 10.01 -63.18 -8.04
N ARG A 13 9.66 -62.48 -6.94
CA ARG A 13 10.40 -62.22 -5.68
C ARG A 13 11.64 -61.30 -5.75
N SER A 14 11.42 -60.07 -5.25
CA SER A 14 12.24 -59.23 -4.35
C SER A 14 13.77 -59.12 -4.51
N ALA A 15 14.23 -57.89 -4.76
CA ALA A 15 15.37 -57.28 -4.07
C ALA A 15 15.19 -55.75 -4.07
N ALA A 16 15.16 -55.14 -2.89
CA ALA A 16 15.25 -53.69 -2.72
C ALA A 16 16.73 -53.26 -2.72
N PRO A 17 17.03 -52.02 -3.12
CA PRO A 17 18.08 -51.29 -2.43
C PRO A 17 17.62 -49.89 -1.99
N LEU A 18 17.69 -49.71 -0.66
CA LEU A 18 18.20 -48.57 0.10
C LEU A 18 18.40 -47.23 -0.65
N ALA A 19 17.62 -46.24 -0.23
CA ALA A 19 17.98 -44.82 -0.25
C ALA A 19 19.23 -44.59 0.62
N PRO A 20 20.07 -43.58 0.31
CA PRO A 20 19.81 -42.26 0.90
C PRO A 20 20.23 -41.09 -0.02
N LEU A 21 19.40 -40.05 -0.13
CA LEU A 21 19.89 -38.75 -0.61
C LEU A 21 19.32 -37.60 0.23
N ALA A 22 20.12 -37.25 1.23
CA ALA A 22 20.38 -35.93 1.80
C ALA A 22 19.32 -34.83 1.53
N LEU A 23 18.43 -34.63 2.51
CA LEU A 23 17.81 -33.34 2.76
C LEU A 23 18.90 -32.41 3.33
N TRP A 24 19.33 -31.41 2.56
CA TRP A 24 20.07 -30.29 3.09
C TRP A 24 19.11 -29.38 3.85
N LEU A 25 19.12 -29.46 5.19
CA LEU A 25 18.59 -28.43 6.07
C LEU A 25 19.47 -27.19 5.93
N VAL A 26 18.97 -26.15 5.29
CA VAL A 26 19.48 -24.80 5.48
C VAL A 26 18.86 -24.28 6.77
N ALA A 27 19.54 -24.52 7.90
CA ALA A 27 19.26 -23.80 9.13
C ALA A 27 19.79 -22.37 8.96
N THR A 28 18.95 -21.47 8.44
CA THR A 28 19.16 -20.03 8.62
C THR A 28 19.13 -19.77 10.12
N VAL A 29 20.30 -19.43 10.67
CA VAL A 29 20.42 -18.85 12.01
C VAL A 29 19.65 -17.54 11.97
N CYS A 30 18.39 -17.59 12.41
CA CYS A 30 17.60 -16.42 12.71
C CYS A 30 18.21 -15.84 13.99
N GLN A 31 19.25 -15.01 13.87
CA GLN A 31 19.61 -14.15 14.99
C GLN A 31 18.41 -13.23 15.21
N PRO A 32 17.78 -13.22 16.39
CA PRO A 32 16.84 -12.17 16.69
C PRO A 32 17.64 -10.87 16.59
N ALA A 33 17.30 -10.04 15.60
CA ALA A 33 17.71 -8.65 15.63
C ALA A 33 17.18 -8.11 16.96
N ALA A 34 18.08 -7.89 17.92
CA ALA A 34 17.74 -7.14 19.10
C ALA A 34 17.25 -5.79 18.59
N ALA A 35 15.95 -5.59 18.60
CA ALA A 35 15.38 -4.26 18.57
C ALA A 35 15.96 -3.56 19.79
N GLN A 36 17.00 -2.75 19.55
CA GLN A 36 17.43 -1.78 20.54
C GLN A 36 16.26 -0.83 20.68
N SER A 37 15.46 -1.05 21.73
CA SER A 37 14.58 -0.04 22.27
C SER A 37 15.49 1.10 22.71
N ALA A 38 15.78 2.02 21.78
CA ALA A 38 16.36 3.29 22.13
C ALA A 38 15.37 3.94 23.10
N GLU A 39 15.82 4.22 24.33
CA GLU A 39 15.06 5.09 25.20
C GLU A 39 14.71 6.36 24.42
N PRO A 40 13.50 6.93 24.58
CA PRO A 40 13.12 8.14 23.88
C PRO A 40 13.96 9.29 24.43
N SER A 41 15.17 9.41 23.88
CA SER A 41 15.97 10.61 23.98
C SER A 41 15.10 11.73 23.40
N GLY A 42 14.75 12.72 24.21
CA GLY A 42 13.88 13.83 23.79
C GLY A 42 14.43 14.64 22.59
N THR A 43 15.63 14.31 22.13
CA THR A 43 16.23 14.80 20.90
C THR A 43 16.16 13.71 19.84
N ALA A 44 15.30 13.88 18.85
CA ALA A 44 15.21 12.92 17.75
C ALA A 44 16.54 12.82 16.97
N PRO A 45 16.83 11.65 16.36
CA PRO A 45 18.12 11.38 15.72
C PRO A 45 18.35 12.24 14.48
N ALA A 46 19.59 12.64 14.20
CA ALA A 46 19.88 13.47 13.02
C ALA A 46 19.66 12.71 11.69
N VAL A 47 19.74 11.39 11.72
CA VAL A 47 19.50 10.49 10.60
C VAL A 47 18.78 9.26 11.14
N ALA A 48 17.81 8.74 10.40
CA ALA A 48 17.23 7.42 10.66
C ALA A 48 17.09 6.63 9.35
N TRP A 49 17.03 5.32 9.48
CA TRP A 49 16.74 4.45 8.37
C TRP A 49 15.81 3.33 8.82
N HIS A 50 14.83 3.03 7.98
CA HIS A 50 13.88 1.94 8.19
C HIS A 50 13.82 1.06 6.94
N ALA A 51 13.43 -0.19 7.11
CA ALA A 51 13.21 -1.10 6.00
C ALA A 51 12.01 -2.00 6.31
N GLN A 52 11.14 -2.20 5.33
CA GLN A 52 10.00 -3.10 5.42
C GLN A 52 9.98 -3.98 4.17
N ALA A 53 9.77 -5.27 4.35
CA ALA A 53 9.51 -6.19 3.26
C ALA A 53 8.24 -6.98 3.57
N THR A 54 7.32 -7.05 2.60
CA THR A 54 6.04 -7.72 2.75
C THR A 54 5.86 -8.70 1.61
N TRP A 55 5.55 -9.94 1.96
CA TRP A 55 5.17 -11.00 1.01
C TRP A 55 3.76 -11.46 1.34
N VAL A 56 2.83 -11.31 0.40
CA VAL A 56 1.45 -11.79 0.52
C VAL A 56 1.25 -12.89 -0.50
N TRP A 57 0.71 -14.04 -0.08
CA TRP A 57 0.35 -15.14 -0.96
C TRP A 57 -1.12 -15.48 -0.80
N GLN A 58 -1.82 -15.67 -1.91
CA GLN A 58 -3.24 -15.99 -1.97
C GLN A 58 -3.47 -17.13 -2.95
N ALA A 59 -4.49 -17.94 -2.68
CA ALA A 59 -4.98 -18.93 -3.63
C ALA A 59 -6.51 -18.88 -3.69
N LYS A 60 -7.01 -19.05 -4.90
CA LYS A 60 -8.44 -19.17 -5.18
C LYS A 60 -8.70 -20.59 -5.69
N PRO A 61 -9.59 -21.38 -5.04
CA PRO A 61 -10.02 -22.66 -5.57
C PRO A 61 -10.82 -22.46 -6.86
N ALA A 62 -10.98 -23.53 -7.65
CA ALA A 62 -11.91 -23.48 -8.77
C ALA A 62 -13.35 -23.37 -8.25
N PHE A 63 -14.21 -22.67 -8.99
CA PHE A 63 -15.63 -22.51 -8.66
C PHE A 63 -16.49 -22.57 -9.93
N ALA A 64 -17.78 -22.88 -9.78
CA ALA A 64 -18.71 -22.89 -10.89
C ALA A 64 -19.15 -21.45 -11.23
N ALA A 65 -19.10 -21.09 -12.50
CA ALA A 65 -19.60 -19.80 -13.01
C ALA A 65 -20.57 -20.06 -14.16
N ALA A 66 -21.73 -19.38 -14.15
CA ALA A 66 -22.72 -19.50 -15.23
C ALA A 66 -22.23 -18.87 -16.55
N TYR A 67 -21.34 -17.88 -16.46
CA TYR A 67 -20.68 -17.22 -17.58
C TYR A 67 -19.30 -16.69 -17.17
N THR A 68 -18.45 -16.36 -18.13
CA THR A 68 -17.14 -15.72 -17.90
C THR A 68 -16.84 -14.83 -19.09
N GLY A 69 -16.55 -13.55 -18.84
CA GLY A 69 -16.14 -12.58 -19.85
C GLY A 69 -14.74 -12.03 -19.60
N PRO A 70 -14.27 -11.07 -20.43
CA PRO A 70 -12.93 -10.51 -20.33
C PRO A 70 -12.60 -9.88 -18.96
N ASN A 71 -13.58 -9.21 -18.33
CA ASN A 71 -13.44 -8.55 -17.03
C ASN A 71 -14.01 -9.38 -15.86
N SER A 72 -14.10 -10.70 -16.00
CA SER A 72 -14.64 -11.60 -14.97
C SER A 72 -13.54 -12.25 -14.13
N LEU A 73 -13.90 -12.66 -12.91
CA LEU A 73 -13.04 -13.47 -12.06
C LEU A 73 -13.09 -14.88 -12.65
N VAL A 74 -11.96 -15.40 -13.11
CA VAL A 74 -11.95 -16.66 -13.86
C VAL A 74 -12.29 -17.84 -12.94
N PRO A 75 -13.11 -18.80 -13.39
CA PRO A 75 -13.59 -19.91 -12.57
C PRO A 75 -12.49 -20.93 -12.23
N GLY A 76 -11.38 -20.91 -12.97
CA GLY A 76 -10.25 -21.79 -12.74
C GLY A 76 -9.54 -21.54 -11.41
N ARG A 77 -8.79 -22.55 -10.95
CA ARG A 77 -7.92 -22.39 -9.79
C ARG A 77 -6.79 -21.42 -10.12
N GLU A 78 -6.52 -20.47 -9.23
CA GLU A 78 -5.45 -19.49 -9.40
C GLU A 78 -4.63 -19.34 -8.12
N LYS A 79 -3.39 -18.88 -8.29
CA LYS A 79 -2.53 -18.41 -7.22
C LYS A 79 -2.19 -16.96 -7.51
N SER A 80 -2.12 -16.16 -6.46
CA SER A 80 -1.74 -14.77 -6.51
C SER A 80 -0.67 -14.52 -5.46
N TYR A 81 0.22 -13.58 -5.73
CA TYR A 81 1.15 -13.12 -4.73
C TYR A 81 1.56 -11.68 -4.99
N SER A 82 2.03 -11.01 -3.95
CA SER A 82 2.76 -9.74 -4.06
C SER A 82 3.99 -9.78 -3.18
N PHE A 83 5.02 -9.09 -3.62
CA PHE A 83 6.20 -8.77 -2.85
C PHE A 83 6.49 -7.29 -2.98
N THR A 84 6.67 -6.63 -1.86
CA THR A 84 7.10 -5.24 -1.78
C THR A 84 8.23 -5.11 -0.77
N ALA A 85 9.24 -4.32 -1.11
CA ALA A 85 10.34 -4.00 -0.22
C ALA A 85 10.64 -2.51 -0.31
N THR A 86 10.51 -1.81 0.81
CA THR A 86 10.65 -0.35 0.90
C THR A 86 11.74 -0.02 1.92
N GLY A 87 12.69 0.82 1.53
CA GLY A 87 13.57 1.50 2.47
C GLY A 87 13.06 2.91 2.76
N ASP A 88 13.35 3.43 3.94
CA ASP A 88 13.18 4.83 4.29
C ASP A 88 14.51 5.36 4.83
N PHE A 89 14.97 6.47 4.28
CA PHE A 89 16.17 7.18 4.69
C PHE A 89 15.78 8.60 5.04
N GLY A 90 15.72 8.90 6.34
CA GLY A 90 15.36 10.20 6.87
C GLY A 90 16.58 10.97 7.35
N VAL A 91 16.62 12.28 7.10
CA VAL A 91 17.65 13.19 7.61
C VAL A 91 17.04 14.47 8.15
N ARG A 92 17.47 14.87 9.34
CA ARG A 92 17.15 16.16 9.96
C ARG A 92 17.91 17.24 9.21
N LEU A 93 17.20 18.21 8.66
CA LEU A 93 17.82 19.33 7.94
C LEU A 93 18.12 20.49 8.90
N TRP A 94 17.13 20.86 9.71
CA TRP A 94 17.21 21.87 10.76
C TRP A 94 16.08 21.63 11.77
N GLN A 95 15.89 22.54 12.72
CA GLN A 95 14.85 22.38 13.76
C GLN A 95 13.45 22.23 13.13
N GLY A 96 12.81 21.09 13.41
CA GLY A 96 11.49 20.75 12.90
C GLY A 96 11.45 20.37 11.42
N ALA A 97 12.58 20.35 10.71
CA ALA A 97 12.63 19.98 9.30
C ALA A 97 13.39 18.69 9.04
N GLU A 98 12.84 17.86 8.16
CA GLU A 98 13.41 16.60 7.74
C GLU A 98 13.15 16.32 6.27
N ALA A 99 14.04 15.56 5.65
CA ALA A 99 13.88 15.04 4.30
C ALA A 99 13.90 13.51 4.34
N HIS A 100 13.05 12.91 3.53
CA HIS A 100 12.95 11.46 3.41
C HIS A 100 13.10 11.04 1.95
N PHE A 101 13.84 9.95 1.73
CA PHE A 101 13.94 9.26 0.45
C PHE A 101 13.54 7.80 0.66
N ASN A 102 12.62 7.29 -0.16
CA ASN A 102 12.18 5.91 -0.08
C ASN A 102 12.34 5.20 -1.43
N PRO A 103 13.39 4.38 -1.62
CA PRO A 103 13.40 3.41 -2.69
C PRO A 103 12.44 2.26 -2.36
N GLU A 104 11.72 1.80 -3.36
CA GLU A 104 10.79 0.67 -3.25
C GLU A 104 10.99 -0.29 -4.42
N ALA A 105 10.86 -1.58 -4.16
CA ALA A 105 10.82 -2.62 -5.17
C ALA A 105 9.55 -3.44 -5.02
N ALA A 106 8.85 -3.69 -6.14
CA ALA A 106 7.59 -4.42 -6.12
C ALA A 106 7.49 -5.44 -7.27
N GLN A 107 6.87 -6.58 -7.00
CA GLN A 107 6.41 -7.57 -7.98
C GLN A 107 5.12 -8.22 -7.49
N GLY A 108 4.31 -8.71 -8.40
CA GLY A 108 3.08 -9.41 -8.05
C GLY A 108 2.36 -10.00 -9.23
N VAL A 109 1.62 -11.08 -8.96
CA VAL A 109 0.74 -11.74 -9.91
C VAL A 109 -0.66 -11.71 -9.30
N PRO A 110 -1.59 -10.91 -9.85
CA PRO A 110 -2.95 -10.81 -9.32
C PRO A 110 -3.82 -11.99 -9.75
N LEU A 111 -4.91 -12.21 -9.03
CA LEU A 111 -5.99 -13.10 -9.49
C LEU A 111 -6.68 -12.45 -10.70
N SER A 112 -6.90 -13.22 -11.77
CA SER A 112 -7.66 -12.80 -12.95
C SER A 112 -7.26 -11.43 -13.50
N HIS A 113 -5.96 -11.09 -13.47
CA HIS A 113 -5.47 -9.79 -13.93
C HIS A 113 -6.13 -8.57 -13.25
N LEU A 114 -6.46 -8.70 -11.95
CA LEU A 114 -7.20 -7.71 -11.14
C LEU A 114 -8.67 -7.55 -11.53
N ALA A 115 -9.22 -8.38 -12.41
CA ALA A 115 -10.58 -8.27 -12.89
C ALA A 115 -11.59 -9.12 -12.09
N GLY A 116 -12.85 -8.69 -12.16
CA GLY A 116 -14.03 -9.46 -11.76
C GLY A 116 -14.29 -9.61 -10.27
N ALA A 117 -13.43 -9.09 -9.41
CA ALA A 117 -13.74 -8.81 -8.02
C ALA A 117 -14.04 -7.31 -7.86
N GLY A 118 -15.07 -6.94 -7.09
CA GLY A 118 -15.43 -5.53 -6.83
C GLY A 118 -14.40 -4.73 -6.03
N GLY A 119 -13.28 -5.34 -5.66
CA GLY A 119 -12.12 -4.74 -5.01
C GLY A 119 -10.96 -5.73 -5.06
N LEU A 120 -9.72 -5.23 -5.10
CA LEU A 120 -8.54 -6.10 -5.14
C LEU A 120 -8.46 -6.91 -3.85
N SER A 121 -8.27 -8.23 -3.97
CA SER A 121 -8.16 -9.12 -2.81
C SER A 121 -6.91 -8.87 -1.96
N ASN A 122 -5.94 -8.15 -2.52
CA ASN A 122 -4.68 -7.77 -1.88
C ASN A 122 -4.31 -6.34 -2.33
N GLY A 123 -4.29 -5.40 -1.40
CA GLY A 123 -4.03 -3.98 -1.62
C GLY A 123 -2.60 -3.70 -2.10
N GLU A 124 -1.64 -4.56 -1.76
CA GLU A 124 -0.26 -4.42 -2.24
C GLU A 124 -0.14 -4.64 -3.75
N LEU A 125 -1.08 -5.35 -4.38
CA LEU A 125 -1.04 -5.59 -5.83
C LEU A 125 -1.18 -4.31 -6.66
N ALA A 126 -1.75 -3.24 -6.11
CA ALA A 126 -1.82 -1.97 -6.82
C ALA A 126 -0.45 -1.31 -7.04
N ARG A 127 0.56 -1.69 -6.25
CA ARG A 127 1.94 -1.20 -6.43
C ARG A 127 2.72 -2.07 -7.42
N THR A 128 2.14 -3.18 -7.87
CA THR A 128 2.82 -4.18 -8.70
C THR A 128 2.46 -4.03 -10.18
N SER A 129 3.39 -4.40 -11.05
CA SER A 129 3.20 -4.32 -12.52
C SER A 129 3.48 -5.65 -13.23
N GLY A 130 3.53 -6.75 -12.48
CA GLY A 130 3.79 -8.10 -13.00
C GLY A 130 4.76 -8.89 -12.13
N ALA A 131 5.11 -10.09 -12.62
CA ALA A 131 5.94 -11.06 -11.89
C ALA A 131 7.42 -10.65 -11.76
N ASN A 132 7.87 -9.65 -12.53
CA ASN A 132 9.24 -9.17 -12.48
C ASN A 132 9.40 -8.07 -11.42
N LEU A 133 10.46 -8.16 -10.62
CA LEU A 133 10.80 -7.13 -9.65
C LEU A 133 11.15 -5.82 -10.35
N SER A 134 10.38 -4.76 -10.07
CA SER A 134 10.69 -3.40 -10.51
C SER A 134 11.04 -2.55 -9.30
N ALA A 135 12.23 -1.94 -9.31
CA ALA A 135 12.62 -0.91 -8.37
C ALA A 135 12.24 0.48 -8.87
N TYR A 136 11.88 1.38 -7.97
CA TYR A 136 11.54 2.77 -8.24
C TYR A 136 11.66 3.64 -6.99
N ARG A 137 11.50 4.95 -7.16
CA ARG A 137 11.41 5.90 -6.05
C ARG A 137 9.94 6.04 -5.65
N ALA A 138 9.58 5.47 -4.50
CA ALA A 138 8.24 5.62 -3.92
C ALA A 138 8.04 7.03 -3.36
N ARG A 139 9.00 7.52 -2.56
CA ARG A 139 8.89 8.82 -1.90
C ARG A 139 10.18 9.62 -1.97
N LEU A 140 10.02 10.94 -2.05
CA LEU A 140 11.08 11.93 -1.89
C LEU A 140 10.41 13.25 -1.50
N PHE A 141 10.42 13.58 -0.22
CA PHE A 141 9.73 14.76 0.29
C PHE A 141 10.51 15.43 1.42
N VAL A 142 10.17 16.68 1.66
CA VAL A 142 10.59 17.45 2.83
C VAL A 142 9.37 17.71 3.69
N GLN A 143 9.54 17.53 4.99
CA GLN A 143 8.58 17.87 6.03
C GLN A 143 9.14 19.00 6.88
N GLN A 144 8.28 19.94 7.26
CA GLN A 144 8.58 20.96 8.25
C GLN A 144 7.44 21.06 9.26
N ARG A 145 7.80 21.05 10.54
CA ARG A 145 6.91 21.16 11.68
C ARG A 145 7.24 22.39 12.51
N TRP A 146 6.21 23.07 12.98
CA TRP A 146 6.32 24.18 13.91
C TRP A 146 5.28 24.04 15.01
N ASP A 147 5.73 24.02 16.25
CA ASP A 147 4.84 24.00 17.41
C ASP A 147 4.24 25.40 17.63
N THR A 148 2.92 25.47 17.81
CA THR A 148 2.20 26.72 18.08
C THR A 148 1.73 26.84 19.51
N GLY A 149 1.78 25.76 20.29
CA GLY A 149 1.38 25.75 21.70
C GLY A 149 0.86 24.39 22.14
N GLY A 150 0.08 24.37 23.21
CA GLY A 150 -0.43 23.14 23.81
C GLY A 150 0.56 22.47 24.76
N ALA A 151 0.15 21.30 25.24
CA ALA A 151 0.93 20.48 26.17
C ALA A 151 2.20 19.92 25.47
N PRO A 152 3.28 19.66 26.24
CA PRO A 152 4.40 18.86 25.74
C PRO A 152 3.90 17.54 25.16
N ASP A 153 4.45 17.16 24.01
CA ASP A 153 4.11 15.95 23.27
C ASP A 153 5.40 15.34 22.71
N THR A 154 5.35 14.07 22.34
CA THR A 154 6.45 13.39 21.66
C THR A 154 5.91 12.78 20.39
N VAL A 155 6.53 13.11 19.26
CA VAL A 155 6.28 12.40 18.02
C VAL A 155 7.15 11.15 18.03
N GLU A 156 6.54 9.98 17.95
CA GLU A 156 7.30 8.73 17.89
C GLU A 156 7.99 8.60 16.53
N PRO A 157 9.25 8.14 16.50
CA PRO A 157 9.93 7.80 15.25
C PRO A 157 9.20 6.65 14.54
N ASP A 158 9.06 6.75 13.22
CA ASP A 158 8.45 5.72 12.38
C ASP A 158 8.93 5.86 10.92
N PHE A 159 8.47 4.98 10.04
CA PHE A 159 8.59 5.19 8.60
C PHE A 159 8.09 6.59 8.22
N ASN A 160 8.93 7.35 7.51
CA ASN A 160 8.62 8.72 7.08
C ASN A 160 8.49 9.75 8.23
N GLU A 161 9.04 9.46 9.42
CA GLU A 161 9.03 10.37 10.58
C GLU A 161 10.24 10.14 11.49
N LEU A 162 11.10 11.15 11.69
CA LEU A 162 12.23 11.01 12.63
C LEU A 162 11.82 11.09 14.11
N GLY A 163 10.61 11.60 14.38
CA GLY A 163 10.08 11.79 15.72
C GLY A 163 10.70 12.97 16.47
N GLY A 164 10.55 12.96 17.80
CA GLY A 164 11.16 13.90 18.74
C GLY A 164 10.17 14.72 19.55
N ALA A 165 10.71 15.53 20.47
CA ALA A 165 9.92 16.44 21.27
C ALA A 165 9.15 17.44 20.39
N SER A 166 7.87 17.62 20.71
CA SER A 166 6.97 18.53 20.01
C SER A 166 5.91 19.04 21.00
N ARG A 167 4.82 19.60 20.48
CA ARG A 167 3.64 19.94 21.25
C ARG A 167 2.37 19.46 20.57
N THR A 168 1.30 19.36 21.37
CA THR A 168 0.01 18.88 20.85
C THR A 168 -0.58 19.82 19.79
N SER A 169 -0.29 21.12 19.84
CA SER A 169 -0.72 22.08 18.81
C SER A 169 0.43 22.45 17.88
N ARG A 170 0.32 22.07 16.60
CA ARG A 170 1.40 22.23 15.62
C ARG A 170 0.92 22.32 14.19
N TRP A 171 1.67 23.07 13.39
CA TRP A 171 1.61 23.02 11.93
C TRP A 171 2.61 21.99 11.40
N THR A 172 2.23 21.24 10.39
CA THR A 172 3.13 20.40 9.59
C THR A 172 2.88 20.65 8.11
N VAL A 173 3.93 20.98 7.36
CA VAL A 173 3.89 21.10 5.90
C VAL A 173 4.77 20.02 5.29
N ARG A 174 4.27 19.38 4.24
CA ARG A 174 5.00 18.37 3.47
C ARG A 174 4.98 18.76 2.00
N ALA A 175 6.11 18.63 1.32
CA ALA A 175 6.22 18.91 -0.11
C ALA A 175 7.16 17.93 -0.78
N GLY A 176 6.76 17.41 -1.94
CA GLY A 176 7.53 16.44 -2.71
C GLY A 176 6.67 15.29 -3.25
N ALA A 177 7.30 14.15 -3.45
CA ALA A 177 6.66 12.91 -3.88
C ALA A 177 6.31 12.04 -2.66
N PHE A 178 5.04 11.73 -2.45
CA PHE A 178 4.53 10.89 -1.36
C PHE A 178 3.14 10.34 -1.69
N SER A 179 2.61 9.41 -0.89
CA SER A 179 1.23 8.96 -1.02
C SER A 179 0.32 9.78 -0.11
N LEU A 180 -0.84 10.20 -0.61
CA LEU A 180 -1.84 10.84 0.23
C LEU A 180 -2.36 9.89 1.31
N LEU A 181 -2.37 8.59 1.03
CA LEU A 181 -2.74 7.58 2.00
C LEU A 181 -1.76 7.52 3.19
N ASP A 182 -0.56 8.10 3.09
CA ASP A 182 0.33 8.17 4.25
C ASP A 182 -0.20 9.13 5.33
N TYR A 183 -1.04 10.12 4.95
CA TYR A 183 -1.38 11.24 5.84
C TYR A 183 -2.90 11.56 5.94
N PHE A 184 -3.71 11.07 5.00
CA PHE A 184 -5.18 11.20 5.02
C PHE A 184 -5.84 9.88 5.41
N ASP A 185 -7.06 9.94 5.93
CA ASP A 185 -7.84 8.82 6.44
C ASP A 185 -7.02 7.91 7.36
N ASN A 186 -6.36 8.51 8.36
CA ASN A 186 -5.51 7.74 9.25
C ASN A 186 -6.35 6.91 10.23
N ASN A 187 -6.50 5.62 9.93
CA ASN A 187 -7.29 4.69 10.72
C ASN A 187 -6.41 3.57 11.31
N PRO A 188 -6.23 3.54 12.64
CA PRO A 188 -5.38 2.53 13.29
C PRO A 188 -5.98 1.12 13.28
N TYR A 189 -7.21 0.95 12.77
CA TYR A 189 -7.90 -0.35 12.74
C TYR A 189 -8.10 -0.92 11.33
N ALA A 190 -8.08 -0.08 10.28
CA ALA A 190 -8.32 -0.51 8.90
C ALA A 190 -7.78 0.52 7.91
N LYS A 191 -6.68 0.19 7.25
CA LYS A 191 -5.97 1.01 6.27
C LYS A 191 -4.77 0.29 5.65
N ASP A 192 -3.94 -0.33 6.49
CA ASP A 192 -2.67 -0.89 6.04
C ASP A 192 -2.86 -2.35 5.59
N PRO A 193 -2.68 -2.66 4.29
CA PRO A 193 -2.84 -4.02 3.79
C PRO A 193 -1.71 -4.95 4.23
N ARG A 194 -0.63 -4.42 4.82
CA ARG A 194 0.54 -5.16 5.30
C ARG A 194 0.35 -5.66 6.73
N GLU A 195 -0.53 -5.02 7.50
CA GLU A 195 -0.70 -5.29 8.94
C GLU A 195 -2.15 -5.58 9.37
N GLN A 196 -3.14 -5.10 8.60
CA GLN A 196 -4.56 -5.16 8.97
C GLN A 196 -5.37 -5.98 7.97
N PHE A 197 -5.99 -5.33 6.97
CA PHE A 197 -6.88 -5.99 6.01
C PHE A 197 -6.27 -5.99 4.61
N PHE A 198 -6.12 -7.19 4.03
CA PHE A 198 -5.58 -7.32 2.68
C PHE A 198 -6.45 -6.65 1.61
N ASN A 199 -7.77 -6.60 1.76
CA ASN A 199 -8.64 -6.15 0.69
C ASN A 199 -8.55 -4.63 0.46
N TRP A 200 -8.39 -4.21 -0.79
CA TRP A 200 -8.27 -2.80 -1.21
C TRP A 200 -9.40 -1.91 -0.70
N SER A 201 -10.60 -2.45 -0.54
CA SER A 201 -11.77 -1.72 -0.04
C SER A 201 -11.61 -1.20 1.39
N PHE A 202 -10.59 -1.65 2.14
CA PHE A 202 -10.25 -1.14 3.47
C PHE A 202 -9.07 -0.18 3.49
N LEU A 203 -8.48 0.17 2.33
CA LEU A 203 -7.36 1.11 2.27
C LEU A 203 -7.76 2.53 2.62
N THR A 204 -8.94 2.96 2.16
CA THR A 204 -9.47 4.27 2.49
C THR A 204 -10.97 4.37 2.18
N HIS A 205 -11.55 5.55 2.34
CA HIS A 205 -12.91 5.89 1.91
C HIS A 205 -13.18 5.45 0.46
N GLY A 206 -14.14 4.55 0.26
CA GLY A 206 -14.45 4.01 -1.06
C GLY A 206 -14.95 5.02 -2.11
N ALA A 207 -15.38 6.21 -1.68
CA ALA A 207 -15.78 7.29 -2.59
C ALA A 207 -14.62 8.23 -2.99
N TRP A 208 -13.46 8.12 -2.34
CA TRP A 208 -12.35 9.06 -2.52
C TRP A 208 -11.41 8.62 -3.63
N ASP A 209 -11.53 9.28 -4.78
CA ASP A 209 -10.56 9.20 -5.88
C ASP A 209 -9.34 10.08 -5.55
N TYR A 210 -8.40 9.52 -4.78
CA TYR A 210 -7.22 10.25 -4.36
C TYR A 210 -6.22 10.39 -5.51
N ALA A 211 -5.59 11.56 -5.59
CA ALA A 211 -4.66 11.86 -6.68
C ALA A 211 -3.34 11.07 -6.56
N ALA A 212 -3.16 10.08 -7.44
CA ALA A 212 -1.99 9.23 -7.48
C ALA A 212 -1.69 8.74 -8.90
N ASP A 213 -0.43 8.38 -9.12
CA ASP A 213 0.02 7.55 -10.24
C ASP A 213 -0.44 6.09 -10.07
N ALA A 214 -0.15 5.27 -11.07
CA ALA A 214 -0.48 3.85 -11.08
C ALA A 214 0.06 3.02 -9.89
N ARG A 215 0.97 3.59 -9.08
CA ARG A 215 1.58 2.94 -7.89
C ARG A 215 1.10 3.54 -6.58
N GLY A 216 0.16 4.49 -6.62
CA GLY A 216 -0.39 5.12 -5.43
C GLY A 216 0.43 6.32 -4.90
N TYR A 217 1.33 6.91 -5.71
CA TYR A 217 2.15 8.06 -5.33
C TYR A 217 1.87 9.29 -6.18
N SER A 218 2.04 10.48 -5.63
CA SER A 218 1.97 11.71 -6.42
C SER A 218 2.97 12.75 -5.93
N VAL A 219 3.11 13.83 -6.70
CA VAL A 219 3.94 14.99 -6.37
C VAL A 219 3.03 16.17 -6.04
N GLY A 220 3.29 16.81 -4.91
CA GLY A 220 2.51 17.97 -4.49
C GLY A 220 2.93 18.50 -3.13
N ALA A 221 2.00 19.18 -2.47
CA ALA A 221 2.20 19.70 -1.13
C ALA A 221 0.94 19.52 -0.28
N MET A 222 1.17 19.35 1.01
CA MET A 222 0.16 19.20 2.05
C MET A 222 0.49 20.14 3.21
N VAL A 223 -0.54 20.67 3.83
CA VAL A 223 -0.47 21.36 5.12
C VAL A 223 -1.45 20.70 6.10
N GLU A 224 -1.01 20.51 7.33
CA GLU A 224 -1.81 20.05 8.45
C GLU A 224 -1.66 21.06 9.60
N TYR A 225 -2.77 21.37 10.25
CA TYR A 225 -2.79 21.87 11.60
C TYR A 225 -3.48 20.86 12.50
N ARG A 226 -2.85 20.55 13.62
CA ARG A 226 -3.42 19.62 14.61
C ARG A 226 -3.34 20.19 16.01
N THR A 227 -4.24 19.71 16.85
CA THR A 227 -4.31 19.96 18.29
C THR A 227 -4.41 18.61 19.02
N SER A 228 -4.66 18.62 20.34
CA SER A 228 -4.89 17.40 21.11
C SER A 228 -6.20 16.68 20.79
N THR A 229 -7.20 17.35 20.20
CA THR A 229 -8.55 16.80 20.01
C THR A 229 -9.07 16.87 18.58
N TRP A 230 -8.47 17.69 17.72
CA TRP A 230 -8.86 17.83 16.33
C TRP A 230 -7.67 18.14 15.43
N ALA A 231 -7.80 17.81 14.15
CA ALA A 231 -6.87 18.19 13.11
C ALA A 231 -7.59 18.53 11.81
N VAL A 232 -7.02 19.44 11.04
CA VAL A 232 -7.44 19.76 9.68
C VAL A 232 -6.22 19.72 8.78
N ARG A 233 -6.39 19.07 7.64
CA ARG A 233 -5.32 18.93 6.65
C ARG A 233 -5.86 19.16 5.25
N ALA A 234 -5.02 19.74 4.41
CA ALA A 234 -5.33 19.99 3.01
C ALA A 234 -4.13 19.66 2.13
N ALA A 235 -4.36 19.14 0.94
CA ALA A 235 -3.33 18.83 -0.02
C ALA A 235 -3.75 19.20 -1.43
N ARG A 236 -2.76 19.57 -2.25
CA ARG A 236 -2.86 19.64 -3.70
C ARG A 236 -1.79 18.76 -4.31
N MET A 237 -2.21 17.79 -5.10
CA MET A 237 -1.33 16.82 -5.75
C MET A 237 -1.50 16.84 -7.27
N ALA A 238 -0.46 16.46 -7.99
CA ALA A 238 -0.54 16.21 -9.43
C ALA A 238 -1.40 14.97 -9.72
N LEU A 239 -2.03 14.96 -10.90
CA LEU A 239 -2.75 13.80 -11.41
C LEU A 239 -1.97 13.18 -12.59
N PRO A 240 -2.19 11.90 -12.90
CA PRO A 240 -1.65 11.27 -14.10
C PRO A 240 -2.08 12.01 -15.37
N ARG A 241 -1.21 12.02 -16.38
CA ARG A 241 -1.52 12.54 -17.73
C ARG A 241 -2.54 11.66 -18.44
N GLU A 242 -2.45 10.36 -18.20
CA GLU A 242 -3.31 9.31 -18.74
C GLU A 242 -3.87 8.50 -17.58
N SER A 243 -5.10 8.00 -17.74
CA SER A 243 -5.76 7.19 -16.71
C SER A 243 -4.87 6.01 -16.30
N ASN A 244 -4.71 5.82 -14.99
CA ASN A 244 -3.87 4.76 -14.42
C ASN A 244 -2.42 4.73 -14.96
N GLY A 245 -1.87 5.91 -15.34
CA GLY A 245 -0.51 6.06 -15.84
C GLY A 245 0.52 6.45 -14.76
N LEU A 246 1.80 6.18 -15.02
CA LEU A 246 2.92 6.60 -14.15
C LEU A 246 3.31 8.07 -14.34
N ALA A 247 3.09 8.63 -15.53
CA ALA A 247 3.51 9.98 -15.86
C ALA A 247 2.53 11.02 -15.29
N LEU A 248 2.99 11.83 -14.34
CA LEU A 248 2.20 12.91 -13.75
C LEU A 248 2.16 14.16 -14.65
N ASP A 249 1.06 14.91 -14.56
CA ASP A 249 0.89 16.21 -15.22
C ASP A 249 1.47 17.33 -14.35
N GLY A 250 2.53 17.98 -14.84
CA GLY A 250 3.19 19.07 -14.12
C GLY A 250 2.42 20.40 -14.11
N ARG A 251 1.30 20.51 -14.84
CA ARG A 251 0.49 21.74 -14.94
C ARG A 251 -0.44 21.90 -13.73
N TRP A 252 0.15 21.97 -12.54
CA TRP A 252 -0.54 21.94 -11.23
C TRP A 252 -1.63 23.02 -11.00
N ARG A 253 -1.65 24.10 -11.80
CA ARG A 253 -2.74 25.10 -11.76
C ARG A 253 -3.94 24.74 -12.65
N ARG A 254 -3.72 23.90 -13.65
CA ARG A 254 -4.71 23.48 -14.64
C ARG A 254 -5.27 22.10 -14.33
N TYR A 255 -4.41 21.17 -13.94
CA TYR A 255 -4.76 19.82 -13.57
C TYR A 255 -4.20 19.49 -12.19
N TYR A 256 -5.05 19.02 -11.30
CA TYR A 256 -4.72 18.82 -9.88
C TYR A 256 -5.79 17.98 -9.18
N GLY A 257 -5.42 17.33 -8.09
CA GLY A 257 -6.34 16.81 -7.09
C GLY A 257 -6.20 17.61 -5.80
N ASP A 258 -7.28 18.29 -5.40
CA ASP A 258 -7.40 19.00 -4.14
C ASP A 258 -8.15 18.13 -3.13
N GLN A 259 -7.69 18.13 -1.88
CA GLN A 259 -8.27 17.34 -0.81
C GLN A 259 -8.23 18.12 0.48
N VAL A 260 -9.27 17.99 1.29
CA VAL A 260 -9.36 18.54 2.63
C VAL A 260 -9.98 17.48 3.53
N GLU A 261 -9.33 17.21 4.65
CA GLU A 261 -9.86 16.34 5.70
C GLU A 261 -9.86 17.08 7.02
N ALA A 262 -10.96 16.93 7.76
CA ALA A 262 -11.08 17.36 9.14
C ALA A 262 -11.40 16.15 10.00
N GLU A 263 -10.74 16.05 11.16
CA GLU A 263 -11.00 15.02 12.15
C GLU A 263 -11.12 15.63 13.55
N THR A 264 -11.99 15.05 14.36
CA THR A 264 -12.21 15.48 15.75
C THR A 264 -12.62 14.29 16.60
N ASP A 265 -12.22 14.32 17.86
CA ASP A 265 -12.81 13.46 18.88
C ASP A 265 -14.25 13.89 19.12
N LEU A 266 -15.14 12.92 19.24
CA LEU A 266 -16.54 13.14 19.60
C LEU A 266 -16.69 13.11 21.13
N PRO A 267 -17.67 13.83 21.70
CA PRO A 267 -17.97 13.79 23.13
C PRO A 267 -18.72 12.50 23.54
N VAL A 268 -18.37 11.38 22.91
CA VAL A 268 -18.98 10.06 23.12
C VAL A 268 -17.87 9.04 23.17
N SER A 269 -17.84 8.24 24.23
CA SER A 269 -16.91 7.11 24.37
C SER A 269 -17.70 5.81 24.42
N VAL A 270 -17.13 4.79 23.79
CA VAL A 270 -17.59 3.40 23.88
C VAL A 270 -16.58 2.59 24.70
N PRO A 271 -16.89 1.34 25.11
CA PRO A 271 -15.94 0.53 25.88
C PRO A 271 -14.57 0.33 25.21
N ALA A 272 -14.52 0.45 23.88
CA ALA A 272 -13.29 0.37 23.09
C ALA A 272 -12.47 1.67 23.03
N GLY A 273 -12.99 2.80 23.55
CA GLY A 273 -12.31 4.10 23.55
C GLY A 273 -13.19 5.27 23.10
N PRO A 274 -12.61 6.48 22.99
CA PRO A 274 -13.30 7.66 22.46
C PRO A 274 -13.67 7.45 21.00
N LEU A 275 -14.86 7.90 20.61
CA LEU A 275 -15.24 7.92 19.20
C LEU A 275 -14.59 9.10 18.49
N ARG A 276 -14.22 8.89 17.22
CA ARG A 276 -13.62 9.90 16.37
C ARG A 276 -14.43 10.06 15.09
N ALA A 277 -14.69 11.30 14.69
CA ALA A 277 -15.30 11.63 13.41
C ALA A 277 -14.24 12.15 12.44
N ARG A 278 -14.35 11.75 11.18
CA ARG A 278 -13.58 12.32 10.07
C ARG A 278 -14.51 12.67 8.91
N LEU A 279 -14.20 13.76 8.24
CA LEU A 279 -14.86 14.17 7.02
C LEU A 279 -13.79 14.56 6.00
N LEU A 280 -13.83 13.94 4.84
CA LEU A 280 -12.95 14.23 3.72
C LEU A 280 -13.77 14.73 2.52
N ALA A 281 -13.29 15.82 1.92
CA ALA A 281 -13.77 16.32 0.65
C ALA A 281 -12.62 16.37 -0.35
N PHE A 282 -12.89 16.06 -1.62
CA PHE A 282 -11.90 16.11 -2.67
C PHE A 282 -12.46 16.68 -3.98
N ARG A 283 -11.55 17.19 -4.82
CA ARG A 283 -11.85 17.67 -6.16
C ARG A 283 -10.69 17.37 -7.09
N ASN A 284 -10.94 16.51 -8.06
CA ASN A 284 -10.02 16.27 -9.15
C ASN A 284 -10.39 17.12 -10.36
N ARG A 285 -9.40 17.77 -10.95
CA ARG A 285 -9.49 18.46 -12.23
C ARG A 285 -8.48 17.81 -13.16
N ALA A 286 -8.93 16.93 -14.04
CA ALA A 286 -8.13 16.26 -15.06
C ALA A 286 -8.92 16.11 -16.35
N VAL A 287 -8.28 15.60 -17.40
CA VAL A 287 -8.99 15.08 -18.58
C VAL A 287 -9.57 13.73 -18.18
N MET A 288 -10.87 13.69 -17.93
CA MET A 288 -11.58 12.50 -17.46
C MET A 288 -12.66 12.12 -18.46
N GLY A 289 -12.90 10.83 -18.62
CA GLY A 289 -14.02 10.34 -19.41
C GLY A 289 -15.35 10.74 -18.77
N ARG A 290 -16.33 11.12 -19.58
CA ARG A 290 -17.71 11.33 -19.14
C ARG A 290 -18.52 10.09 -19.47
N PHE A 291 -19.43 9.69 -18.57
CA PHE A 291 -20.37 8.62 -18.86
C PHE A 291 -21.22 8.92 -20.10
N ASP A 292 -21.64 10.17 -20.28
CA ASP A 292 -22.36 10.60 -21.49
C ASP A 292 -21.58 10.33 -22.77
N ASP A 293 -20.27 10.62 -22.76
CA ASP A 293 -19.39 10.41 -23.92
C ASP A 293 -19.24 8.91 -24.20
N ALA A 294 -19.13 8.08 -23.15
CA ALA A 294 -19.06 6.62 -23.28
C ALA A 294 -20.35 6.02 -23.84
N LEU A 295 -21.52 6.50 -23.40
CA LEU A 295 -22.83 6.05 -23.90
C LEU A 295 -23.11 6.51 -25.34
N ALA A 296 -22.49 7.59 -25.79
CA ALA A 296 -22.62 8.09 -27.16
C ALA A 296 -21.78 7.28 -28.17
N LEU A 297 -20.82 6.46 -27.71
CA LEU A 297 -20.04 5.58 -28.56
C LEU A 297 -20.86 4.31 -28.91
N PRO A 298 -20.88 3.87 -30.17
CA PRO A 298 -21.56 2.62 -30.55
C PRO A 298 -20.84 1.41 -29.93
N GLY A 299 -21.55 0.67 -29.08
CA GLY A 299 -21.04 -0.51 -28.37
C GLY A 299 -21.64 -0.63 -26.97
N THR A 300 -21.41 -1.75 -26.30
CA THR A 300 -21.61 -1.83 -24.85
C THR A 300 -20.46 -1.08 -24.18
N PRO A 301 -20.72 -0.09 -23.30
CA PRO A 301 -19.66 0.47 -22.47
C PRO A 301 -19.14 -0.64 -21.55
N ASP A 302 -17.87 -1.01 -21.69
CA ASP A 302 -17.16 -1.96 -20.84
C ASP A 302 -16.19 -1.28 -19.86
#